data_AF-X0VB73-F1
#
_entry.id   AF-X0VB73-F1
#
_cell.length_a   1.000
_cell.length_b   1.000
_cell.length_c   1.000
_cell.angle_alpha   90.00
_cell.angle_beta   90.00
_cell.angle_gamma   90.00
#
_symmetry.space_group_name_H-M   'P 1'
#
loop_
_entity.id
_entity.type
_entity.pdbx_description
1 polymer ?
#
loop_
_entity_poly.entity_id
_entity_poly.type
_entity_poly.pdbx_seq_one_letter_code
_entity_poly.pdbx_strand_id
1 'polypeptide(L)'
;AVILDTLANRPAIKLAERRTLLDVGYSDRLPFPLYQDWMKRSIEHSIELSSDKSLDVNKFQCRFWNSVNTHDWISLSAPTSAGKSFIIGRWLAEYLKEHSKTTVVYIVPTRALIQQVQRDIGNILDSEQVEHVAVEILPLPSSLQAGKSNLFVFTQERLHVLLAAFDNNICVDLLIVDEAQKIGDNYRGVLLQQAIEAIACRNPQCKIIFASPMTKNPGILLEDAPVGISQDTIESEDTMVNQNLIWLTQVPRQSLSWNVE
;
A
#
# COMPACT_ATOMS: atom_id res chain seq x y z
N ALA A 1 -25.87 -4.49 5.68
CA ALA A 1 -25.14 -3.54 4.81
C ALA A 1 -24.66 -2.31 5.58
N VAL A 2 -25.54 -1.52 6.20
CA VAL A 2 -25.18 -0.28 6.95
C VAL A 2 -24.06 -0.49 7.97
N ILE A 3 -24.14 -1.54 8.80
CA ILE A 3 -23.10 -1.84 9.80
C ILE A 3 -21.73 -2.10 9.14
N LEU A 4 -21.71 -2.83 8.02
CA LEU A 4 -20.46 -3.11 7.30
C LEU A 4 -19.87 -1.83 6.70
N ASP A 5 -20.71 -0.92 6.21
CA ASP A 5 -20.27 0.38 5.68
C ASP A 5 -19.74 1.30 6.78
N THR A 6 -20.39 1.33 7.96
CA THR A 6 -19.89 2.09 9.12
C THR A 6 -18.52 1.58 9.60
N LEU A 7 -18.21 0.30 9.38
CA LEU A 7 -16.91 -0.31 9.67
C LEU A 7 -15.92 -0.21 8.50
N ALA A 8 -16.24 0.56 7.45
CA ALA A 8 -15.45 0.67 6.22
C ALA A 8 -15.15 -0.67 5.51
N ASN A 9 -16.00 -1.69 5.72
CA ASN A 9 -15.87 -3.02 5.12
C ASN A 9 -16.69 -3.15 3.83
N ARG A 10 -16.44 -2.23 2.88
CA ARG A 10 -17.06 -2.24 1.54
C ARG A 10 -16.77 -3.51 0.73
N PRO A 11 -15.58 -4.14 0.82
CA PRO A 11 -15.34 -5.42 0.15
C PRO A 11 -16.32 -6.52 0.57
N ALA A 12 -16.68 -6.61 1.86
CA ALA A 12 -17.68 -7.57 2.33
C ALA A 12 -19.07 -7.29 1.77
N ILE A 13 -19.45 -6.01 1.59
CA ILE A 13 -20.72 -5.64 0.95
C ILE A 13 -20.72 -6.10 -0.51
N LYS A 14 -19.67 -5.80 -1.28
CA LYS A 14 -19.53 -6.24 -2.68
C LYS A 14 -19.53 -7.77 -2.80
N LEU A 15 -18.93 -8.48 -1.85
CA LEU A 15 -18.94 -9.94 -1.81
C LEU A 15 -20.35 -10.48 -1.54
N ALA A 16 -21.09 -9.90 -0.60
CA ALA A 16 -22.46 -10.28 -0.30
C ALA A 16 -23.42 -10.01 -1.48
N GLU A 17 -23.24 -8.91 -2.21
CA GLU A 17 -23.95 -8.63 -3.45
C GLU A 17 -23.65 -9.70 -4.52
N ARG A 18 -22.36 -10.04 -4.73
CA ARG A 18 -21.96 -11.11 -5.67
C ARG A 18 -22.50 -12.49 -5.30
N ARG A 19 -22.66 -12.76 -4.00
CA ARG A 19 -23.26 -14.00 -3.47
C ARG A 19 -24.78 -13.93 -3.39
N THR A 20 -25.42 -12.88 -3.89
CA THR A 20 -26.88 -12.68 -3.85
C THR A 20 -27.48 -12.69 -2.43
N LEU A 21 -26.67 -12.40 -1.41
CA LEU A 21 -27.09 -12.29 0.00
C LEU A 21 -27.62 -10.88 0.34
N LEU A 22 -27.29 -9.89 -0.51
CA LEU A 22 -27.78 -8.52 -0.45
C LEU A 22 -28.16 -8.07 -1.85
N ASP A 23 -29.30 -7.40 -2.03
CA ASP A 23 -29.59 -6.78 -3.32
C ASP A 23 -28.65 -5.58 -3.56
N VAL A 24 -28.25 -5.42 -4.82
CA VAL A 24 -27.37 -4.35 -5.28
C VAL A 24 -27.98 -2.99 -4.97
N GLY A 25 -27.13 -2.01 -4.62
CA GLY A 25 -27.60 -0.63 -4.39
C GLY A 25 -28.38 -0.49 -3.10
N TYR A 26 -27.91 -1.10 -2.00
CA TYR A 26 -28.56 -0.95 -0.69
C TYR A 26 -28.64 0.52 -0.23
N SER A 27 -27.74 1.39 -0.70
CA SER A 27 -27.70 2.83 -0.44
C SER A 27 -29.02 3.53 -0.80
N ASP A 28 -29.64 3.12 -1.91
CA ASP A 28 -30.84 3.77 -2.46
C ASP A 28 -32.09 3.48 -1.62
N ARG A 29 -32.00 2.47 -0.75
CA ARG A 29 -33.07 2.03 0.16
C ARG A 29 -32.88 2.56 1.58
N LEU A 30 -31.86 3.38 1.82
CA LEU A 30 -31.60 3.94 3.14
C LEU A 30 -32.58 5.08 3.45
N PRO A 31 -33.10 5.14 4.69
CA PRO A 31 -33.74 6.34 5.21
C PRO A 31 -32.82 7.55 5.10
N PHE A 32 -33.40 8.73 4.89
CA PHE A 32 -32.65 9.97 4.61
C PHE A 32 -31.47 10.24 5.57
N PRO A 33 -31.59 10.09 6.91
CA PRO A 33 -30.44 10.30 7.81
C PRO A 33 -29.27 9.34 7.54
N LEU A 34 -29.57 8.06 7.29
CA LEU A 34 -28.55 7.06 6.99
C LEU A 34 -27.95 7.24 5.60
N TYR A 35 -28.74 7.74 4.64
CA TYR A 35 -28.25 8.10 3.32
C TYR A 35 -27.25 9.27 3.39
N GLN A 36 -27.53 10.30 4.20
CA GLN A 36 -26.60 11.41 4.42
C GLN A 36 -25.27 10.94 5.01
N ASP A 37 -25.32 10.10 6.04
CA ASP A 37 -24.13 9.50 6.65
C ASP A 37 -23.35 8.64 5.66
N TRP A 38 -24.04 7.83 4.86
CA TRP A 38 -23.44 7.01 3.82
C TRP A 38 -22.77 7.87 2.74
N MET A 39 -23.44 8.92 2.27
CA MET A 39 -22.93 9.82 1.24
C MET A 39 -21.66 10.53 1.72
N LYS A 40 -21.68 11.04 2.97
CA LYS A 40 -20.50 11.63 3.60
C LYS A 40 -19.33 10.64 3.63
N ARG A 41 -19.55 9.42 4.13
CA ARG A 41 -18.51 8.37 4.15
C ARG A 41 -18.03 8.01 2.76
N SER A 42 -18.91 7.97 1.76
CA SER A 42 -18.53 7.61 0.40
C SER A 42 -17.60 8.63 -0.24
N ILE A 43 -17.75 9.91 0.10
CA ILE A 43 -16.85 10.98 -0.36
C ILE A 43 -15.54 10.92 0.43
N GLU A 44 -15.61 10.80 1.76
CA GLU A 44 -14.42 10.75 2.62
C GLU A 44 -13.52 9.55 2.36
N HIS A 45 -14.11 8.43 1.90
CA HIS A 45 -13.44 7.15 1.68
C HIS A 45 -13.30 6.80 0.19
N SER A 46 -13.24 7.81 -0.67
CA SER A 46 -12.94 7.65 -2.10
C SER A 46 -11.71 8.45 -2.48
N ILE A 47 -10.85 7.85 -3.31
CA ILE A 47 -9.71 8.52 -3.93
C ILE A 47 -9.98 8.60 -5.43
N GLU A 48 -9.78 9.78 -6.01
CA GLU A 48 -9.83 9.97 -7.45
C GLU A 48 -8.47 9.59 -8.06
N LEU A 49 -8.47 8.67 -9.02
CA LEU A 49 -7.29 8.25 -9.77
C LEU A 49 -7.18 9.06 -11.06
N SER A 50 -5.97 9.14 -11.63
CA SER A 50 -5.72 9.81 -12.93
C SER A 50 -6.54 9.26 -14.10
N SER A 51 -7.10 8.05 -13.96
CA SER A 51 -7.89 7.37 -15.00
C SER A 51 -9.39 7.66 -14.95
N ASP A 52 -9.83 8.77 -14.33
CA ASP A 52 -11.24 9.11 -14.05
C ASP A 52 -12.00 8.01 -13.28
N LYS A 53 -11.27 7.14 -12.56
CA LYS A 53 -11.83 6.08 -11.73
C LYS A 53 -11.71 6.46 -10.26
N SER A 54 -12.76 6.19 -9.49
CA SER A 54 -12.72 6.31 -8.03
C SER A 54 -12.30 4.99 -7.39
N LEU A 55 -11.29 5.02 -6.52
CA LEU A 55 -10.90 3.91 -5.67
C LEU A 55 -11.61 4.03 -4.31
N ASP A 56 -12.50 3.08 -4.02
CA ASP A 56 -13.04 2.89 -2.67
C ASP A 56 -11.91 2.44 -1.73
N VAL A 57 -11.68 3.20 -0.67
CA VAL A 57 -10.62 2.94 0.30
C VAL A 57 -11.15 2.95 1.72
N ASN A 58 -10.34 2.49 2.67
CA ASN A 58 -10.62 2.73 4.08
C ASN A 58 -9.98 4.05 4.56
N LYS A 59 -10.30 4.45 5.79
CA LYS A 59 -9.74 5.67 6.42
C LYS A 59 -8.21 5.69 6.43
N PHE A 60 -7.57 4.55 6.71
CA PHE A 60 -6.11 4.42 6.71
C PHE A 60 -5.51 4.67 5.33
N GLN A 61 -6.06 4.04 4.30
CA GLN A 61 -5.64 4.15 2.91
C GLN A 61 -5.85 5.57 2.36
N CYS A 62 -6.95 6.22 2.70
CA CYS A 62 -7.20 7.64 2.37
C CYS A 62 -6.17 8.55 3.03
N ARG A 63 -5.88 8.36 4.33
CA ARG A 63 -4.85 9.11 5.04
C ARG A 63 -3.46 8.91 4.42
N PHE A 64 -3.11 7.68 4.08
CA PHE A 64 -1.87 7.38 3.36
C PHE A 64 -1.78 8.12 2.04
N TRP A 65 -2.83 8.05 1.21
CA TRP A 65 -2.83 8.70 -0.10
C TRP A 65 -2.62 10.21 -0.03
N ASN A 66 -3.28 10.87 0.91
CA ASN A 66 -3.12 12.32 1.10
C ASN A 66 -1.73 12.68 1.63
N SER A 67 -1.21 11.87 2.57
CA SER A 67 0.12 12.07 3.15
C SER A 67 1.22 11.87 2.12
N VAL A 68 1.15 10.81 1.30
CA VAL A 68 2.16 10.46 0.30
C VAL A 68 2.26 11.45 -0.86
N ASN A 69 1.21 12.22 -1.12
CA ASN A 69 1.28 13.30 -2.11
C ASN A 69 1.81 14.62 -1.54
N THR A 70 1.90 14.75 -0.21
CA THR A 70 2.30 16.00 0.47
C THR A 70 3.65 15.91 1.18
N HIS A 71 4.08 14.71 1.56
CA HIS A 71 5.31 14.48 2.30
C HIS A 71 6.29 13.61 1.53
N ASP A 72 7.58 13.85 1.71
CA ASP A 72 8.64 13.11 1.03
C ASP A 72 9.00 11.82 1.79
N TRP A 73 9.00 11.86 3.13
CA TRP A 73 9.35 10.71 3.96
C TRP A 73 8.17 10.32 4.84
N ILE A 74 7.73 9.07 4.72
CA ILE A 74 6.50 8.62 5.37
C ILE A 74 6.73 7.30 6.06
N SER A 75 6.27 7.22 7.31
CA SER A 75 6.25 6.00 8.08
C SER A 75 4.82 5.52 8.30
N LEU A 76 4.51 4.35 7.75
CA LEU A 76 3.22 3.68 7.85
C LEU A 76 3.31 2.56 8.87
N SER A 77 2.42 2.57 9.84
CA SER A 77 2.23 1.46 10.76
C SER A 77 0.77 1.07 10.82
N ALA A 78 0.46 -0.11 10.28
CA ALA A 78 -0.87 -0.68 10.33
C ALA A 78 -0.81 -2.22 10.27
N PRO A 79 -1.84 -2.94 10.69
CA PRO A 79 -1.96 -4.38 10.47
C PRO A 79 -1.83 -4.75 8.98
N THR A 80 -1.37 -5.97 8.65
CA THR A 80 -1.32 -6.45 7.24
C THR A 80 -2.70 -6.43 6.59
N SER A 81 -3.75 -6.68 7.38
CA SER A 81 -5.13 -6.66 6.91
C SER A 81 -5.69 -5.28 6.58
N ALA A 82 -5.01 -4.19 6.96
CA ALA A 82 -5.39 -2.82 6.56
C ALA A 82 -5.17 -2.57 5.05
N GLY A 83 -4.51 -3.47 4.35
CA GLY A 83 -4.28 -3.39 2.91
C GLY A 83 -3.12 -2.46 2.53
N LYS A 84 -2.05 -2.42 3.34
CA LYS A 84 -0.85 -1.60 3.09
C LYS A 84 -0.25 -1.84 1.71
N SER A 85 0.09 -3.09 1.38
CA SER A 85 0.72 -3.43 0.10
C SER A 85 -0.19 -3.11 -1.09
N PHE A 86 -1.51 -3.26 -0.93
CA PHE A 86 -2.48 -2.89 -1.96
C PHE A 86 -2.46 -1.38 -2.24
N ILE A 87 -2.58 -0.55 -1.21
CA ILE A 87 -2.63 0.91 -1.41
C ILE A 87 -1.28 1.47 -1.87
N ILE A 88 -0.17 0.95 -1.36
CA ILE A 88 1.18 1.31 -1.81
C ILE A 88 1.36 0.94 -3.29
N GLY A 89 0.95 -0.27 -3.71
CA GLY A 89 1.03 -0.69 -5.10
C GLY A 89 0.16 0.15 -6.04
N ARG A 90 -1.06 0.50 -5.60
CA ARG A 90 -1.95 1.41 -6.34
C ARG A 90 -1.35 2.80 -6.49
N TRP A 91 -0.84 3.37 -5.40
CA TRP A 91 -0.19 4.68 -5.44
C TRP A 91 1.08 4.66 -6.29
N LEU A 92 1.88 3.60 -6.21
CA LEU A 92 3.07 3.42 -7.04
C LEU A 92 2.73 3.43 -8.54
N ALA A 93 1.62 2.80 -8.93
CA ALA A 93 1.17 2.82 -10.32
C ALA A 93 0.83 4.25 -10.77
N GLU A 94 0.12 5.04 -9.95
CA GLU A 94 -0.16 6.45 -10.24
C GLU A 94 1.12 7.29 -10.30
N TYR A 95 2.04 7.10 -9.35
CA TYR A 95 3.34 7.77 -9.33
C TYR A 95 4.12 7.51 -10.63
N LEU A 96 4.15 6.26 -11.11
CA LEU A 96 4.83 5.87 -12.34
C LEU A 96 4.15 6.38 -13.63
N LYS A 97 2.84 6.67 -13.59
CA LYS A 97 2.14 7.33 -14.70
C LYS A 97 2.53 8.80 -14.79
N GLU A 98 2.62 9.48 -13.65
CA GLU A 98 2.95 10.91 -13.58
C GLU A 98 4.45 11.17 -13.83
N HIS A 99 5.31 10.24 -13.42
CA HIS A 99 6.76 10.38 -13.49
C HIS A 99 7.37 9.39 -14.49
N SER A 100 7.84 9.93 -15.61
CA SER A 100 8.61 9.16 -16.59
C SER A 100 10.10 9.12 -16.22
N LYS A 101 10.77 8.00 -16.52
CA LYS A 101 12.22 7.80 -16.36
C LYS A 101 12.73 7.85 -14.92
N THR A 102 11.90 7.43 -13.96
CA THR A 102 12.29 7.34 -12.55
C THR A 102 12.86 5.98 -12.20
N THR A 103 13.74 5.95 -11.20
CA THR A 103 14.23 4.71 -10.58
C THR A 103 13.55 4.51 -9.24
N VAL A 104 12.79 3.42 -9.12
CA VAL A 104 12.07 3.04 -7.92
C VAL A 104 12.68 1.74 -7.37
N VAL A 105 12.87 1.68 -6.06
CA VAL A 105 13.29 0.46 -5.37
C VAL A 105 12.22 0.07 -4.35
N TYR A 106 11.72 -1.15 -4.46
CA TYR A 106 10.81 -1.78 -3.50
C TYR A 106 11.57 -2.87 -2.75
N ILE A 107 11.83 -2.66 -1.47
CA ILE A 107 12.48 -3.61 -0.56
C ILE A 107 11.43 -4.53 0.04
N VAL A 108 11.63 -5.83 -0.14
CA VAL A 108 10.84 -6.90 0.50
C VAL A 108 11.69 -7.65 1.53
N PRO A 109 11.08 -8.21 2.59
CA PRO A 109 11.82 -8.83 3.68
C PRO A 109 12.48 -10.17 3.31
N THR A 110 11.97 -10.88 2.30
CA THR A 110 12.46 -12.21 1.93
C THR A 110 12.46 -12.43 0.43
N ARG A 111 13.31 -13.35 -0.03
CA ARG A 111 13.41 -13.74 -1.44
C ARG A 111 12.13 -14.34 -2.01
N ALA A 112 11.34 -15.04 -1.18
CA ALA A 112 10.08 -15.62 -1.60
C ALA A 112 9.04 -14.53 -1.96
N LEU A 113 9.06 -13.42 -1.21
CA LEU A 113 8.15 -12.30 -1.44
C LEU A 113 8.51 -11.46 -2.67
N ILE A 114 9.74 -11.55 -3.18
CA ILE A 114 10.12 -10.83 -4.41
C ILE A 114 9.19 -11.23 -5.57
N GLN A 115 9.03 -12.53 -5.81
CA GLN A 115 8.21 -13.00 -6.93
C GLN A 115 6.73 -12.68 -6.74
N GLN A 116 6.25 -12.71 -5.50
CA GLN A 116 4.88 -12.34 -5.18
C GLN A 116 4.65 -10.86 -5.47
N VAL A 117 5.47 -9.97 -4.89
CA VAL A 117 5.35 -8.52 -5.07
C VAL A 117 5.55 -8.11 -6.53
N GLN A 118 6.49 -8.74 -7.24
CA GLN A 118 6.67 -8.50 -8.68
C GLN A 118 5.40 -8.83 -9.47
N ARG A 119 4.76 -9.98 -9.21
CA ARG A 119 3.52 -10.37 -9.89
C ARG A 119 2.36 -9.44 -9.51
N ASP A 120 2.23 -9.14 -8.23
CA ASP A 120 1.16 -8.28 -7.71
C ASP A 120 1.26 -6.87 -8.30
N ILE A 121 2.45 -6.29 -8.32
CA ILE A 121 2.68 -4.98 -8.95
C ILE A 121 2.50 -5.07 -10.46
N GLY A 122 3.01 -6.12 -11.12
CA GLY A 122 2.81 -6.32 -12.56
C GLY A 122 1.33 -6.33 -12.94
N ASN A 123 0.50 -7.09 -12.20
CA ASN A 123 -0.94 -7.13 -12.39
C ASN A 123 -1.60 -5.75 -12.20
N ILE A 124 -1.13 -4.96 -11.22
CA ILE A 124 -1.64 -3.60 -10.98
C ILE A 124 -1.26 -2.70 -12.16
N LEU A 125 0.00 -2.69 -12.59
CA LEU A 125 0.49 -1.88 -13.71
C LEU A 125 -0.26 -2.21 -15.00
N ASP A 126 -0.51 -3.48 -15.28
CA ASP A 126 -1.28 -3.94 -16.44
C ASP A 126 -2.75 -3.46 -16.35
N SER A 127 -3.37 -3.60 -15.18
CA SER A 127 -4.76 -3.18 -14.96
C SER A 127 -4.96 -1.66 -15.07
N GLU A 128 -3.91 -0.90 -14.76
CA GLU A 128 -3.87 0.55 -14.78
C GLU A 128 -3.27 1.12 -16.08
N GLN A 129 -2.89 0.26 -17.03
CA GLN A 129 -2.31 0.63 -18.32
C GLN A 129 -1.06 1.51 -18.19
N VAL A 130 -0.21 1.21 -17.19
CA VAL A 130 1.06 1.93 -17.00
C VAL A 130 2.09 1.39 -17.98
N GLU A 131 2.34 2.14 -19.05
CA GLU A 131 3.33 1.79 -20.05
C GLU A 131 4.75 2.24 -19.63
N HIS A 132 5.77 1.70 -20.30
CA HIS A 132 7.17 2.11 -20.12
C HIS A 132 7.79 1.88 -18.73
N VAL A 133 7.31 0.89 -17.98
CA VAL A 133 7.92 0.44 -16.71
C VAL A 133 8.66 -0.88 -16.93
N ALA A 134 9.92 -0.96 -16.51
CA ALA A 134 10.69 -2.19 -16.43
C ALA A 134 10.72 -2.70 -14.99
N VAL A 135 10.10 -3.85 -14.72
CA VAL A 135 10.11 -4.48 -13.40
C VAL A 135 11.26 -5.49 -13.31
N GLU A 136 12.27 -5.16 -12.52
CA GLU A 136 13.54 -5.87 -12.46
C GLU A 136 13.80 -6.50 -11.08
N ILE A 137 14.35 -7.71 -11.09
CA ILE A 137 14.64 -8.50 -9.88
C ILE A 137 16.14 -8.76 -9.71
N LEU A 138 16.92 -8.47 -10.74
CA LEU A 138 18.36 -8.64 -10.75
C LEU A 138 19.07 -7.30 -10.52
N PRO A 139 20.06 -7.24 -9.61
CA PRO A 139 20.85 -6.05 -9.38
C PRO A 139 21.98 -5.96 -10.42
N LEU A 140 21.64 -5.97 -11.71
CA LEU A 140 22.62 -5.89 -12.81
C LEU A 140 22.54 -4.54 -13.51
N PRO A 141 23.68 -3.94 -13.90
CA PRO A 141 23.69 -2.68 -14.66
C PRO A 141 22.89 -2.71 -15.96
N SER A 142 22.89 -3.86 -16.64
CA SER A 142 22.10 -4.11 -17.85
C SER A 142 20.58 -4.09 -17.63
N SER A 143 20.13 -4.10 -16.37
CA SER A 143 18.70 -4.08 -16.03
C SER A 143 18.11 -2.67 -16.09
N LEU A 144 18.94 -1.61 -16.09
CA LEU A 144 18.45 -0.25 -16.30
C LEU A 144 18.10 -0.06 -17.77
N GLN A 145 16.80 0.09 -18.06
CA GLN A 145 16.32 0.41 -19.39
C GLN A 145 16.31 1.93 -19.58
N ALA A 146 17.15 2.41 -20.48
CA ALA A 146 17.21 3.83 -20.83
C ALA A 146 15.87 4.29 -21.43
N GLY A 147 15.36 5.42 -20.93
CA GLY A 147 14.10 6.02 -21.39
C GLY A 147 12.83 5.39 -20.80
N LYS A 148 12.95 4.45 -19.87
CA LYS A 148 11.83 3.85 -19.12
C LYS A 148 11.97 4.12 -17.62
N SER A 149 10.86 4.03 -16.90
CA SER A 149 10.91 3.98 -15.43
C SER A 149 11.32 2.56 -14.99
N ASN A 150 12.27 2.46 -14.07
CA ASN A 150 12.82 1.19 -13.61
C ASN A 150 12.32 0.91 -12.20
N LEU A 151 11.59 -0.19 -12.01
CA LEU A 151 11.11 -0.65 -10.71
C LEU A 151 11.89 -1.90 -10.29
N PHE A 152 12.71 -1.77 -9.26
CA PHE A 152 13.48 -2.85 -8.70
C PHE A 152 12.79 -3.46 -7.49
N VAL A 153 12.51 -4.77 -7.51
CA VAL A 153 11.95 -5.49 -6.35
C VAL A 153 13.04 -6.36 -5.73
N PHE A 154 13.58 -5.93 -4.59
CA PHE A 154 14.80 -6.49 -4.00
C PHE A 154 14.64 -6.86 -2.52
N THR A 155 15.53 -7.72 -2.04
CA THR A 155 15.84 -7.74 -0.60
C THR A 155 16.89 -6.68 -0.27
N GLN A 156 17.09 -6.43 1.02
CA GLN A 156 18.12 -5.51 1.53
C GLN A 156 19.52 -5.85 0.99
N GLU A 157 19.86 -7.14 0.95
CA GLU A 157 21.17 -7.59 0.47
C GLU A 157 21.37 -7.32 -1.03
N ARG A 158 20.31 -7.42 -1.84
CA ARG A 158 20.38 -7.13 -3.28
C ARG A 158 20.50 -5.64 -3.58
N LEU A 159 19.90 -4.79 -2.74
CA LEU A 159 20.09 -3.35 -2.86
C LEU A 159 21.56 -2.95 -2.66
N HIS A 160 22.25 -3.55 -1.70
CA HIS A 160 23.70 -3.32 -1.55
C HIS A 160 24.51 -3.70 -2.79
N VAL A 161 24.19 -4.85 -3.39
CA VAL A 161 24.84 -5.28 -4.64
C VAL A 161 24.58 -4.26 -5.76
N LEU A 162 23.36 -3.75 -5.86
CA LEU A 162 23.01 -2.69 -6.82
C LEU A 162 23.84 -1.43 -6.56
N LEU A 163 23.82 -0.91 -5.33
CA LEU A 163 24.50 0.34 -4.98
C LEU A 163 26.01 0.26 -5.19
N ALA A 164 26.61 -0.92 -5.00
CA ALA A 164 28.02 -1.20 -5.26
C ALA A 164 28.32 -1.35 -6.77
N ALA A 165 27.45 -2.00 -7.54
CA ALA A 165 27.63 -2.21 -8.97
C ALA A 165 27.63 -0.91 -9.79
N PHE A 166 26.98 0.13 -9.29
CA PHE A 166 26.81 1.40 -10.00
C PHE A 166 27.77 2.51 -9.58
N ASP A 167 28.72 2.27 -8.66
CA ASP A 167 29.76 3.23 -8.23
C ASP A 167 29.28 4.69 -8.13
N ASN A 168 28.12 4.90 -7.47
CA ASN A 168 27.41 6.18 -7.28
C ASN A 168 26.66 6.77 -8.49
N ASN A 169 26.63 6.14 -9.66
CA ASN A 169 25.89 6.61 -10.84
C ASN A 169 24.40 6.26 -10.85
N ILE A 170 23.88 5.65 -9.79
CA ILE A 170 22.45 5.34 -9.67
C ILE A 170 21.77 6.35 -8.74
N CYS A 171 20.76 7.03 -9.28
CA CYS A 171 19.87 7.91 -8.54
C CYS A 171 18.56 7.16 -8.31
N VAL A 172 18.17 6.96 -7.05
CA VAL A 172 16.88 6.37 -6.68
C VAL A 172 15.95 7.53 -6.32
N ASP A 173 14.80 7.61 -6.98
CA ASP A 173 13.82 8.68 -6.79
C ASP A 173 12.77 8.32 -5.74
N LEU A 174 12.47 7.02 -5.62
CA LEU A 174 11.51 6.48 -4.67
C LEU A 174 12.04 5.17 -4.08
N LEU A 175 12.08 5.11 -2.74
CA LEU A 175 12.39 3.91 -1.99
C LEU A 175 11.17 3.49 -1.16
N ILE A 176 10.68 2.28 -1.37
CA ILE A 176 9.63 1.67 -0.57
C ILE A 176 10.26 0.55 0.26
N VAL A 177 10.08 0.59 1.57
CA VAL A 177 10.62 -0.40 2.50
C VAL A 177 9.48 -1.14 3.18
N ASP A 178 9.23 -2.38 2.75
CA ASP A 178 8.24 -3.24 3.38
C ASP A 178 8.84 -4.02 4.56
N GLU A 179 8.03 -4.21 5.61
CA GLU A 179 8.46 -4.74 6.91
C GLU A 179 9.63 -3.96 7.53
N ALA A 180 9.52 -2.62 7.53
CA ALA A 180 10.54 -1.69 8.00
C ALA A 180 10.89 -1.80 9.50
N GLN A 181 10.06 -2.45 10.32
CA GLN A 181 10.36 -2.70 11.74
C GLN A 181 11.62 -3.55 11.95
N LYS A 182 12.05 -4.28 10.91
CA LYS A 182 13.30 -5.04 10.90
C LYS A 182 14.55 -4.16 10.80
N ILE A 183 14.42 -2.84 10.67
CA ILE A 183 15.54 -1.89 10.76
C ILE A 183 16.20 -1.94 12.14
N GLY A 184 15.47 -2.30 13.20
CA GLY A 184 16.03 -2.54 14.53
C GLY A 184 16.66 -3.92 14.76
N ASP A 185 16.57 -4.84 13.79
CA ASP A 185 16.98 -6.24 13.96
C ASP A 185 18.40 -6.52 13.41
N ASN A 186 19.31 -6.96 14.29
CA ASN A 186 20.58 -7.63 13.96
C ASN A 186 21.37 -6.98 12.80
N TYR A 187 22.11 -7.77 12.03
CA TYR A 187 22.93 -7.35 10.89
C TYR A 187 22.11 -6.76 9.72
N ARG A 188 20.86 -7.20 9.55
CA ARG A 188 20.00 -6.79 8.44
C ARG A 188 19.50 -5.36 8.57
N GLY A 189 19.18 -4.94 9.79
CA GLY A 189 18.80 -3.57 10.08
C GLY A 189 19.91 -2.57 9.75
N VAL A 190 21.13 -2.86 10.19
CA VAL A 190 22.33 -2.04 9.90
C VAL A 190 22.56 -1.93 8.39
N LEU A 191 22.45 -3.04 7.65
CA LEU A 191 22.57 -3.00 6.19
C LEU A 191 21.50 -2.09 5.57
N LEU A 192 20.24 -2.25 5.94
CA LEU A 192 19.17 -1.44 5.38
C LEU A 192 19.37 0.05 5.68
N GLN A 193 19.76 0.40 6.91
CA GLN A 193 20.09 1.78 7.28
C GLN A 193 21.22 2.36 6.42
N GLN A 194 22.34 1.64 6.28
CA GLN A 194 23.44 2.08 5.41
C GLN A 194 23.01 2.29 3.95
N ALA A 195 22.11 1.44 3.44
CA ALA A 195 21.59 1.59 2.08
C ALA A 195 20.68 2.83 1.94
N ILE A 196 19.84 3.10 2.94
CA ILE A 196 18.97 4.29 2.98
C ILE A 196 19.83 5.55 3.04
N GLU A 197 20.82 5.61 3.92
CA GLU A 197 21.75 6.73 4.04
C GLU A 197 22.51 6.97 2.74
N ALA A 198 23.00 5.91 2.09
CA ALA A 198 23.68 6.01 0.79
C ALA A 198 22.75 6.56 -0.30
N ILE A 199 21.48 6.14 -0.33
CA ILE A 199 20.48 6.64 -1.27
C ILE A 199 20.17 8.12 -1.00
N ALA A 200 19.90 8.49 0.26
CA ALA A 200 19.60 9.86 0.65
C ALA A 200 20.78 10.82 0.39
N CYS A 201 22.02 10.35 0.57
CA CYS A 201 23.22 11.11 0.20
C CYS A 201 23.34 11.32 -1.31
N ARG A 202 23.01 10.29 -2.12
CA ARG A 202 23.09 10.37 -3.59
C ARG A 202 21.96 11.19 -4.20
N ASN A 203 20.77 11.13 -3.61
CA ASN A 203 19.60 11.90 -4.01
C ASN A 203 18.86 12.45 -2.78
N PRO A 204 19.11 13.71 -2.39
CA PRO A 204 18.42 14.36 -1.28
C PRO A 204 16.91 14.55 -1.49
N GLN A 205 16.43 14.47 -2.75
CA GLN A 205 15.00 14.57 -3.08
C GLN A 205 14.32 13.20 -3.16
N CYS A 206 15.01 12.11 -2.79
CA CYS A 206 14.43 10.78 -2.78
C CYS A 206 13.25 10.71 -1.80
N LYS A 207 12.10 10.28 -2.31
CA LYS A 207 10.90 9.99 -1.53
C LYS A 207 11.06 8.61 -0.89
N ILE A 208 10.83 8.48 0.43
CA ILE A 208 10.97 7.22 1.15
C ILE A 208 9.68 6.86 1.88
N ILE A 209 9.20 5.64 1.65
CA ILE A 209 7.99 5.10 2.28
C ILE A 209 8.37 3.87 3.09
N PHE A 210 8.25 3.97 4.41
CA PHE A 210 8.42 2.86 5.32
C PHE A 210 7.07 2.22 5.61
N ALA A 211 6.92 0.93 5.36
CA ALA A 211 5.75 0.15 5.72
C ALA A 211 6.12 -0.86 6.81
N SER A 212 5.48 -0.74 7.97
CA SER A 212 5.68 -1.62 9.12
C SER A 212 4.34 -2.22 9.59
N PRO A 213 4.31 -3.46 10.07
CA PRO A 213 3.20 -3.98 10.85
C PRO A 213 3.29 -3.45 12.29
N MET A 214 2.22 -2.80 12.76
CA MET A 214 1.94 -2.47 14.17
C MET A 214 3.17 -2.25 15.06
N THR A 215 4.01 -1.28 14.71
CA THR A 215 5.26 -0.98 15.40
C THR A 215 5.03 0.11 16.43
N LYS A 216 5.68 0.00 17.60
CA LYS A 216 5.67 1.07 18.60
C LYS A 216 6.65 2.15 18.14
N ASN A 217 6.16 3.38 17.95
CA ASN A 217 6.93 4.55 17.53
C ASN A 217 7.51 4.48 16.09
N PRO A 218 6.66 4.41 15.05
CA PRO A 218 7.07 4.47 13.64
C PRO A 218 7.83 5.74 13.25
N GLY A 219 7.75 6.81 14.05
CA GLY A 219 8.51 8.04 13.83
C GLY A 219 10.03 7.87 13.91
N ILE A 220 10.53 6.84 14.60
CA ILE A 220 11.98 6.55 14.68
C ILE A 220 12.60 6.35 13.29
N LEU A 221 11.84 5.78 12.35
CA LEU A 221 12.31 5.54 10.99
C LEU A 221 12.54 6.84 10.18
N LEU A 222 12.06 7.97 10.69
CA LEU A 222 12.15 9.28 10.04
C LEU A 222 13.21 10.19 10.69
N GLU A 223 13.81 9.77 11.82
CA GLU A 223 14.81 10.59 12.53
C GLU A 223 16.05 10.89 11.68
N ASP A 224 16.41 9.97 10.79
CA ASP A 224 17.56 10.08 9.89
C ASP A 224 17.27 10.87 8.61
N ALA A 225 16.07 11.45 8.48
CA ALA A 225 15.72 12.21 7.29
C ALA A 225 16.56 13.49 7.17
N PRO A 226 17.04 13.82 5.94
CA PRO A 226 17.74 15.06 5.69
C PRO A 226 16.97 16.31 6.14
N VAL A 227 17.72 17.34 6.56
CA VAL A 227 17.16 18.60 7.04
C VAL A 227 16.34 19.29 5.94
N GLY A 228 15.10 19.68 6.27
CA GLY A 228 14.20 20.39 5.35
C GLY A 228 13.26 19.49 4.54
N ILE A 229 13.34 18.17 4.73
CA ILE A 229 12.42 17.21 4.12
C ILE A 229 11.12 17.13 4.91
N SER A 230 10.00 17.07 4.19
CA SER A 230 8.67 16.94 4.78
C SER A 230 8.41 15.49 5.23
N GLN A 231 7.92 15.32 6.46
CA GLN A 231 7.75 14.02 7.09
C GLN A 231 6.34 13.84 7.65
N ASP A 232 5.80 12.63 7.57
CA ASP A 232 4.55 12.28 8.26
C ASP A 232 4.55 10.83 8.76
N THR A 233 3.81 10.61 9.84
CA THR A 233 3.66 9.30 10.47
C THR A 233 2.18 8.92 10.53
N ILE A 234 1.87 7.76 9.97
CA ILE A 234 0.51 7.26 9.88
C ILE A 234 0.41 5.95 10.65
N GLU A 235 -0.27 6.04 11.79
CA GLU A 235 -0.63 4.90 12.61
C GLU A 235 -2.11 4.56 12.45
N SER A 236 -2.38 3.27 12.30
CA SER A 236 -3.73 2.72 12.35
C SER A 236 -3.71 1.46 13.21
N GLU A 237 -4.42 1.52 14.34
CA GLU A 237 -4.70 0.34 15.17
C GLU A 237 -5.88 -0.48 14.65
N ASP A 238 -6.66 0.09 13.72
CA ASP A 238 -7.84 -0.55 13.15
C ASP A 238 -7.44 -1.84 12.40
N THR A 239 -7.67 -2.97 13.06
CA THR A 239 -7.54 -4.29 12.45
C THR A 239 -8.79 -4.58 11.63
N MET A 240 -8.66 -4.61 10.31
CA MET A 240 -9.69 -5.23 9.46
C MET A 240 -9.52 -6.73 9.60
N VAL A 241 -10.01 -7.31 10.69
CA VAL A 241 -9.93 -8.75 10.90
C VAL A 241 -10.66 -9.47 9.77
N ASN A 242 -10.19 -10.64 9.37
CA ASN A 242 -10.97 -11.53 8.51
C ASN A 242 -12.30 -11.82 9.22
N GLN A 243 -13.38 -11.23 8.74
CA GLN A 243 -14.71 -11.46 9.29
C GLN A 243 -15.33 -12.65 8.57
N ASN A 244 -15.48 -13.76 9.29
CA ASN A 244 -16.32 -14.86 8.83
C ASN A 244 -17.78 -14.39 8.94
N LEU A 245 -18.38 -14.07 7.80
CA LEU A 245 -19.80 -13.77 7.74
C LEU A 245 -20.55 -15.10 7.81
N ILE A 246 -21.17 -15.37 8.95
CA ILE A 246 -22.03 -16.55 9.15
C ILE A 246 -23.47 -16.09 8.98
N TRP A 247 -24.17 -16.66 8.00
CA TRP A 247 -25.56 -16.33 7.75
C TRP A 247 -26.47 -17.24 8.57
N LEU A 248 -27.17 -16.64 9.53
CA LEU A 248 -28.13 -17.35 10.38
C LEU A 248 -29.55 -17.07 9.89
N THR A 249 -30.21 -18.09 9.34
CA THR A 249 -31.63 -18.00 8.97
C THR A 249 -32.46 -18.85 9.91
N GLN A 250 -33.44 -18.24 10.60
CA GLN A 250 -34.35 -18.98 11.46
C GLN A 250 -35.19 -19.94 10.62
N VAL A 251 -35.28 -21.19 11.04
CA VAL A 251 -36.13 -22.18 10.36
C VAL A 251 -37.59 -21.79 10.61
N PRO A 252 -38.43 -21.63 9.56
CA PRO A 252 -39.82 -21.25 9.73
C PRO A 252 -40.54 -22.18 10.72
N ARG A 253 -41.22 -21.59 11.72
CA ARG A 253 -41.99 -22.29 12.77
C ARG A 253 -41.17 -23.11 13.77
N GLN A 254 -39.83 -23.03 13.74
CA GLN A 254 -38.97 -23.65 14.76
C GLN A 254 -38.11 -22.58 15.43
N SER A 255 -38.57 -22.05 16.55
CA SER A 255 -37.94 -20.87 17.17
C SER A 255 -36.51 -21.10 17.67
N LEU A 256 -36.13 -22.35 17.92
CA LEU A 256 -34.82 -22.76 18.44
C LEU A 256 -33.87 -23.30 17.35
N SER A 257 -34.34 -23.44 16.11
CA SER A 257 -33.56 -24.03 15.01
C SER A 257 -33.09 -22.94 14.03
N TRP A 258 -31.81 -22.97 13.69
CA TRP A 258 -31.17 -22.01 12.79
C TRP A 258 -30.39 -22.74 11.70
N ASN A 259 -30.58 -22.33 10.46
CA ASN A 259 -29.69 -22.71 9.36
C ASN A 259 -28.46 -21.81 9.40
N VAL A 260 -27.29 -22.41 9.26
CA VAL A 260 -25.98 -21.76 9.29
C VAL A 260 -25.33 -21.96 7.92
N GLU A 261 -25.11 -20.88 7.18
CA GLU A 261 -24.35 -20.87 5.91
C GLU A 261 -23.11 -19.97 5.98
#